data_AF-A0AA96QKS2-F1
#
_entry.id   AF-A0AA96QKS2-F1
#
_cell.length_a   1.000
_cell.length_b   1.000
_cell.length_c   1.000
_cell.angle_alpha   90.00
_cell.angle_beta   90.00
_cell.angle_gamma   90.00
#
_symmetry.space_group_name_H-M   'P 1'
#
loop_
_entity.id
_entity.type
_entity.pdbx_description
1 polymer ?
#
loop_
_entity_poly.entity_id
_entity_poly.type
_entity_poly.pdbx_seq_one_letter_code
_entity_poly.pdbx_strand_id
1 'polypeptide(L)' 'MHAGLGRLYVEDERFTATYEAIAPGLARYVSTAVQANAARQDG' A
#
# COMPACT_ATOMS: atom_id res chain seq x y z
N MET A 1 -0.39 -15.48 -3.12
CA MET A 1 0.44 -14.64 -4.03
C MET A 1 -0.23 -13.29 -4.34
N HIS A 2 -0.35 -12.40 -3.35
CA HIS A 2 -0.79 -10.99 -3.52
C HIS A 2 -0.01 -10.02 -2.60
N ALA A 3 0.93 -10.53 -1.79
CA ALA A 3 1.72 -9.73 -0.85
C ALA A 3 2.80 -8.86 -1.54
N GLY A 4 3.27 -9.27 -2.74
CA GLY A 4 4.27 -8.50 -3.50
C GLY A 4 3.74 -7.19 -4.08
N LEU A 5 2.43 -7.10 -4.36
CA LEU A 5 1.83 -5.88 -4.92
C LEU A 5 1.56 -4.80 -3.86
N GLY A 6 1.36 -5.17 -2.59
CA GLY A 6 1.07 -4.22 -1.51
C GLY A 6 2.25 -3.35 -1.09
N ARG A 7 3.48 -3.82 -1.32
CA ARG A 7 4.71 -3.07 -1.03
C ARG A 7 5.03 -2.01 -2.08
N LEU A 8 4.65 -2.25 -3.35
CA LEU A 8 4.90 -1.31 -4.44
C LEU A 8 4.25 0.07 -4.22
N TYR A 9 3.16 0.16 -3.46
CA TYR A 9 2.48 1.44 -3.17
C TYR A 9 3.29 2.39 -2.27
N VAL A 10 4.24 1.89 -1.47
CA VAL A 10 5.11 2.70 -0.59
C VAL A 10 6.58 2.63 -1.02
N GLU A 11 7.00 1.54 -1.66
CA GLU A 11 8.37 1.39 -2.16
C GLU A 11 8.63 2.15 -3.47
N ASP A 12 7.59 2.52 -4.24
CA ASP A 12 7.72 3.40 -5.40
C ASP A 12 7.26 4.83 -5.08
N GLU A 13 8.20 5.77 -5.12
CA GLU A 13 7.96 7.19 -4.84
C GLU A 13 6.90 7.81 -5.76
N ARG A 14 6.71 7.28 -6.98
CA ARG A 14 5.68 7.78 -7.93
C ARG A 14 4.28 7.45 -7.45
N PHE A 15 4.10 6.29 -6.82
CA PHE A 15 2.82 5.92 -6.21
C PHE A 15 2.58 6.73 -4.94
N THR A 16 3.59 6.84 -4.07
CA THR A 16 3.49 7.65 -2.85
C THR A 16 3.08 9.08 -3.16
N ALA A 17 3.74 9.75 -4.12
CA ALA A 17 3.43 11.12 -4.52
C ALA A 17 2.00 11.29 -5.03
N THR A 18 1.46 10.31 -5.75
CA THR A 18 0.08 10.34 -6.27
C THR A 18 -0.94 10.33 -5.14
N TYR A 19 -0.75 9.45 -4.13
CA TYR A 19 -1.70 9.32 -3.03
C TYR A 19 -1.55 10.44 -1.99
N GLU A 20 -0.33 10.92 -1.73
CA GLU A 20 -0.09 12.08 -0.87
C GLU A 20 -0.70 13.37 -1.44
N ALA A 21 -0.74 13.52 -2.77
CA ALA A 21 -1.41 14.64 -3.43
C ALA A 21 -2.95 14.62 -3.26
N ILE A 22 -3.55 13.46 -3.01
CA ILE A 22 -4.99 13.31 -2.77
C ILE A 22 -5.31 13.63 -1.31
N ALA A 23 -4.57 13.02 -0.38
CA ALA A 23 -4.66 13.32 1.05
C ALA A 23 -3.36 12.94 1.75
N PRO A 24 -2.85 13.79 2.68
CA PRO A 24 -1.66 13.47 3.45
C PRO A 24 -1.81 12.14 4.20
N GLY A 25 -0.84 11.24 4.05
CA GLY A 25 -0.79 9.92 4.70
C GLY A 25 -1.62 8.83 4.03
N LEU A 26 -2.30 9.11 2.91
CA LEU A 26 -3.16 8.13 2.22
C LEU A 26 -2.36 6.95 1.65
N ALA A 27 -1.14 7.20 1.15
CA ALA A 27 -0.26 6.15 0.63
C ALA A 27 0.03 5.09 1.71
N ARG A 28 0.31 5.56 2.93
CA ARG A 28 0.60 4.72 4.10
C ARG A 28 -0.62 3.92 4.56
N TYR A 29 -1.79 4.55 4.56
CA TYR A 29 -3.05 3.88 4.91
C TYR A 29 -3.34 2.71 3.95
N VAL A 30 -3.27 2.97 2.63
CA VAL A 30 -3.54 1.96 1.60
C VAL A 30 -2.54 0.80 1.72
N SER A 31 -1.24 1.08 1.89
CA SER A 31 -0.25 0.01 2.04
C SER A 31 -0.50 -0.86 3.28
N THR A 32 -0.85 -0.24 4.41
CA THR A 32 -1.17 -0.97 5.64
C THR A 32 -2.40 -1.87 5.45
N ALA A 33 -3.44 -1.37 4.79
CA ALA A 33 -4.65 -2.13 4.49
C ALA A 33 -4.37 -3.32 3.56
N VAL A 34 -3.56 -3.12 2.51
CA VAL A 34 -3.20 -4.20 1.58
C VAL A 34 -2.36 -5.28 2.28
N GLN A 35 -1.39 -4.88 3.13
CA GLN A 35 -0.59 -5.83 3.91
C GLN A 35 -1.45 -6.65 4.88
N ALA A 36 -2.38 -6.00 5.60
CA ALA A 36 -3.31 -6.68 6.49
C ALA A 36 -4.21 -7.68 5.74
N ASN A 37 -4.72 -7.29 4.57
CA ASN A 37 -5.55 -8.19 3.75
C ASN A 37 -4.74 -9.37 3.19
N ALA A 38 -3.51 -9.13 2.74
CA ALA A 38 -2.63 -10.20 2.27
C ALA A 38 -2.31 -11.20 3.39
N ALA A 39 -2.04 -10.72 4.61
CA ALA A 39 -1.81 -11.58 5.77
C ALA A 39 -3.03 -12.43 6.13
N ARG A 40 -4.25 -11.92 5.93
CA ARG A 40 -5.51 -12.67 6.16
C ARG A 40 -5.83 -13.70 5.07
N GLN A 41 -5.32 -13.54 3.86
CA GLN A 41 -5.55 -14.46 2.74
C GLN A 41 -4.53 -15.61 2.68
N ASP A 42 -3.44 -15.52 3.45
CA ASP A 42 -2.38 -16.54 3.54
C ASP A 42 -2.56 -17.47 4.76
N GLY A 43 -3.61 -17.25 5.56
CA GLY A 43 -3.98 -18.03 6.75
C GLY A 43 -5.17 -18.95 6.54
#